data_AF-W0DI21-F1
#
_entry.id   AF-W0DI21-F1
#
_cell.length_a   1.000
_cell.length_b   1.000
_cell.length_c   1.000
_cell.angle_alpha   90.00
_cell.angle_beta   90.00
_cell.angle_gamma   90.00
#
_symmetry.space_group_name_H-M   'P 1'
#
loop_
_entity.id
_entity.type
_entity.pdbx_description
1 polymer ?
#
loop_
_entity_poly.entity_id
_entity_poly.type
_entity_poly.pdbx_seq_one_letter_code
_entity_poly.pdbx_strand_id
1 'polypeptide(L)' 'MVKTLWLVRKLGDFSSDLVGEDDIVVLIQDAVLRFPYKRNWYACKEDVEARGLKVSPDKLKSYEDIAELILTAQKVVVW' A
#
# COMPACT_ATOMS: atom_id res chain seq x y z
N MET A 1 10.39 11.84 5.47
CA MET A 1 9.10 12.56 5.42
C MET A 1 8.38 12.09 4.16
N VAL A 2 7.24 11.43 4.28
CA VAL A 2 6.48 10.93 3.14
C VAL A 2 5.61 12.06 2.62
N LYS A 3 5.62 12.34 1.31
CA LYS A 3 4.75 13.39 0.73
C LYS A 3 3.30 12.92 0.73
N THR A 4 2.98 11.93 -0.11
CA THR A 4 1.64 11.34 -0.18
C THR A 4 1.71 9.84 0.11
N LEU A 5 0.87 9.38 1.02
CA LEU A 5 0.59 7.98 1.25
C LEU A 5 -0.78 7.64 0.64
N TRP A 6 -0.81 6.64 -0.23
CA TRP A 6 -2.03 6.10 -0.81
C TRP A 6 -2.39 4.79 -0.13
N LEU A 7 -3.57 4.73 0.48
CA LEU A 7 -4.15 3.52 1.04
C LEU A 7 -5.23 3.01 0.07
N VAL A 8 -4.91 1.96 -0.67
CA VAL A 8 -5.81 1.38 -1.68
C VAL A 8 -6.45 0.14 -1.08
N ARG A 9 -7.78 0.08 -1.05
CA ARG A 9 -8.55 -0.97 -0.37
C ARG A 9 -9.18 -1.99 -1.29
N LYS A 10 -9.45 -1.60 -2.54
CA LYS A 10 -10.22 -2.42 -3.49
C LYS A 10 -9.40 -2.78 -4.72
N LEU A 11 -9.75 -3.90 -5.33
CA LEU A 11 -9.23 -4.33 -6.63
C LEU A 11 -9.68 -3.40 -7.78
N GLY A 12 -10.68 -2.53 -7.57
CA GLY A 12 -11.50 -1.82 -8.56
C GLY A 12 -10.80 -0.91 -9.58
N ASP A 13 -11.06 0.39 -9.56
CA ASP A 13 -10.70 1.37 -10.60
C ASP A 13 -9.47 2.22 -10.25
N PHE A 14 -8.68 1.79 -9.26
CA PHE A 14 -7.49 2.53 -8.84
C PHE A 14 -6.53 2.74 -10.03
N SER A 15 -6.39 4.00 -10.42
CA SER A 15 -5.51 4.42 -11.50
C SER A 15 -4.12 4.73 -10.95
N SER A 16 -3.13 3.96 -11.40
CA SER A 16 -1.74 4.13 -10.98
C SER A 16 -1.08 5.39 -11.53
N ASP A 17 -1.75 6.09 -12.46
CA ASP A 17 -1.26 7.31 -13.12
C ASP A 17 -1.43 8.55 -12.24
N LEU A 18 -2.27 8.46 -11.20
CA LEU A 18 -2.45 9.51 -10.20
C LEU A 18 -1.33 9.51 -9.14
N VAL A 19 -0.51 8.46 -9.09
CA VAL A 19 0.52 8.25 -8.09
C VAL A 19 1.81 8.92 -8.55
N GLY A 20 2.31 9.89 -7.78
CA GLY A 20 3.60 10.53 -8.05
C GLY A 20 4.78 9.56 -7.87
N GLU A 21 5.93 9.86 -8.49
CA GLU A 21 7.11 8.99 -8.40
C GLU A 21 7.62 8.80 -6.96
N ASP A 22 7.53 9.83 -6.13
CA ASP A 22 7.93 9.84 -4.72
C ASP A 22 6.82 9.35 -3.76
N ASP A 23 5.62 9.09 -4.26
CA ASP A 23 4.49 8.68 -3.42
C ASP A 23 4.64 7.23 -2.98
N ILE A 24 4.10 6.93 -1.80
CA ILE A 24 4.03 5.57 -1.27
C ILE A 24 2.62 5.03 -1.48
N VAL A 25 2.51 3.79 -1.96
CA VAL A 25 1.23 3.08 -2.07
C VAL A 25 1.26 1.86 -1.16
N VAL A 26 0.22 1.71 -0.35
CA VAL A 26 -0.02 0.51 0.44
C VAL A 26 -1.36 -0.09 0.02
N LEU A 27 -1.28 -1.32 -0.48
CA LEU A 27 -2.44 -2.15 -0.77
C LEU A 27 -2.91 -2.80 0.54
N ILE A 28 -4.17 -2.59 0.90
CA ILE A 28 -4.81 -3.19 2.07
C ILE A 28 -6.11 -3.86 1.64
N GLN A 29 -6.68 -4.71 2.50
CA GLN A 29 -7.90 -5.47 2.20
C GLN A 29 -7.79 -6.16 0.83
N ASP A 30 -8.81 -6.09 -0.03
CA ASP A 30 -8.83 -6.79 -1.31
C ASP A 30 -7.84 -6.24 -2.33
N ALA A 31 -7.29 -5.04 -2.12
CA ALA A 31 -6.30 -4.48 -3.04
C ALA A 31 -5.00 -5.27 -3.07
N VAL A 32 -4.67 -6.05 -2.04
CA VAL A 32 -3.43 -6.87 -2.03
C VAL A 32 -3.38 -7.88 -3.17
N LEU A 33 -4.54 -8.25 -3.74
CA LEU A 33 -4.66 -9.10 -4.92
C LEU A 33 -4.09 -8.44 -6.20
N ARG A 34 -3.84 -7.12 -6.20
CA ARG A 34 -3.20 -6.41 -7.32
C ARG A 34 -1.68 -6.57 -7.38
N PHE A 35 -1.07 -7.07 -6.30
CA PHE A 35 0.37 -7.17 -6.09
C PHE A 35 1.13 -5.82 -6.13
N PRO A 36 2.14 -5.63 -5.25
CA PRO A 36 2.95 -4.41 -5.21
C PRO A 36 4.11 -4.43 -6.24
N TYR A 37 3.83 -4.12 -7.51
CA TYR A 37 4.79 -4.25 -8.62
C TYR A 37 5.76 -3.07 -8.79
N LYS A 38 5.49 -1.88 -8.23
CA LYS A 38 6.38 -0.69 -8.34
C LYS A 38 7.27 -0.54 -7.10
N ARG A 39 8.36 0.23 -7.22
CA ARG A 39 9.39 0.43 -6.17
C ARG A 39 8.80 0.83 -4.80
N ASN A 40 7.93 1.83 -4.77
CA ASN A 40 7.33 2.39 -3.55
C ASN A 40 5.93 1.83 -3.24
N TRP A 41 5.62 0.66 -3.79
CA TRP A 41 4.38 -0.03 -3.52
C TRP A 41 4.62 -1.16 -2.53
N TYR A 42 3.71 -1.28 -1.58
CA TYR A 42 3.72 -2.27 -0.52
C TYR A 42 2.34 -2.90 -0.39
N ALA A 43 2.27 -4.05 0.26
CA ALA A 43 1.03 -4.68 0.65
C ALA A 43 1.01 -4.88 2.18
N CYS A 44 -0.18 -4.76 2.78
CA CYS A 44 -0.38 -5.10 4.17
C CYS A 44 -0.12 -6.61 4.36
N LYS A 45 0.79 -6.91 5.29
CA LYS A 45 1.23 -8.27 5.58
C LYS A 45 0.06 -9.15 6.01
N GLU A 46 -0.74 -8.67 6.95
CA GLU A 46 -1.86 -9.38 7.54
C GLU A 46 -2.94 -9.67 6.51
N ASP A 47 -3.19 -8.73 5.58
CA ASP A 47 -4.14 -8.92 4.48
C ASP A 47 -3.65 -9.90 3.42
N VAL A 48 -2.35 -9.91 3.13
CA VAL A 48 -1.69 -10.88 2.24
C VAL A 48 -1.80 -12.28 2.84
N GLU A 49 -1.50 -12.44 4.13
CA GLU A 49 -1.59 -13.70 4.87
C GLU A 49 -3.05 -14.21 4.91
N ALA A 50 -4.00 -13.33 5.22
CA ALA A 50 -5.43 -13.66 5.26
C ALA A 50 -5.98 -14.14 3.91
N ARG A 51 -5.37 -13.72 2.79
CA ARG A 51 -5.73 -14.15 1.43
C ARG A 51 -4.88 -15.29 0.89
N GLY A 52 -3.96 -15.84 1.69
CA GLY A 52 -3.09 -16.94 1.28
C GLY A 52 -2.11 -16.60 0.16
N LEU A 53 -1.77 -15.31 0.00
CA LEU A 53 -0.87 -14.84 -1.06
C LEU A 53 0.59 -14.95 -0.61
N LYS A 54 1.49 -15.10 -1.59
CA LYS A 54 2.94 -15.04 -1.38
C LYS A 54 3.49 -13.77 -2.02
N VAL A 55 4.00 -12.87 -1.19
CA VAL A 55 4.61 -11.60 -1.60
C VAL A 55 5.99 -11.52 -0.96
N SER A 56 6.94 -10.89 -1.65
CA SER A 56 8.31 -10.75 -1.15
C SER A 56 8.33 -9.94 0.17
N PRO A 57 9.10 -10.34 1.20
CA PRO A 57 9.12 -9.65 2.50
C PRO A 57 9.47 -8.15 2.44
N ASP A 58 10.29 -7.71 1.49
CA ASP A 58 10.64 -6.31 1.28
C ASP A 58 9.47 -5.45 0.75
N LYS A 59 8.40 -6.10 0.29
CA LYS A 59 7.16 -5.48 -0.17
C LYS A 59 6.03 -5.53 0.85
N LEU A 60 6.30 -6.03 2.06
CA LEU A 60 5.31 -6.14 3.12
C LEU A 60 5.46 -5.03 4.14
N LYS A 61 4.32 -4.57 4.65
CA LYS A 61 4.20 -3.65 5.78
C LYS A 61 3.15 -4.19 6.75
N SER A 62 3.45 -4.25 8.05
CA SER A 62 2.41 -4.59 9.04
C SER A 62 1.43 -3.44 9.20
N TYR A 63 0.31 -3.68 9.89
CA TYR A 63 -0.58 -2.59 10.28
C TYR A 63 0.12 -1.55 11.16
N GLU A 64 1.08 -1.95 12.00
CA GLU A 64 1.88 -0.99 12.76
C GLU A 64 2.76 -0.13 11.84
N ASP A 65 3.45 -0.73 10.86
CA ASP A 65 4.25 0.01 9.88
C ASP A 65 3.38 1.02 9.10
N ILE A 66 2.15 0.64 8.75
CA ILE A 66 1.20 1.49 8.02
C ILE A 66 0.74 2.66 8.91
N ALA A 67 0.51 2.42 10.21
CA ALA A 67 0.18 3.48 11.15
C ALA A 67 1.32 4.51 11.26
N GLU A 68 2.57 4.07 11.34
CA GLU A 68 3.74 4.96 11.33
C GLU A 68 3.89 5.75 10.03
N LEU A 69 3.57 5.13 8.88
CA LEU A 69 3.52 5.84 7.59
C LEU A 69 2.43 6.92 7.58
N ILE A 70 1.26 6.67 8.17
CA ILE A 70 0.18 7.66 8.28
C ILE A 70 0.64 8.85 9.12
N LEU A 71 1.31 8.61 10.25
CA LEU A 71 1.79 9.68 11.14
C LEU A 71 2.88 10.56 10.51
N THR A 72 3.66 10.01 9.57
CA THR A 72 4.78 10.71 8.92
C THR A 72 4.47 11.23 7.52
N ALA A 73 3.27 10.99 7.01
CA ALA A 73 2.80 11.47 5.72
C ALA A 73 2.24 12.90 5.82
N GLN A 74 2.61 13.77 4.87
CA GLN A 74 2.00 15.10 4.76
C GLN A 74 0.54 15.02 4.29
N LYS A 75 0.22 14.01 3.48
CA LYS A 75 -1.12 13.75 2.95
C LYS A 75 -1.38 12.25 2.88
N VAL A 76 -2.59 11.84 3.28
CA VAL A 76 -3.09 10.48 3.07
C VAL A 76 -4.26 10.51 2.12
N VAL A 77 -4.22 9.68 1.07
CA VAL A 77 -5.32 9.47 0.13
C VAL A 77 -5.84 8.06 0.30
N VAL A 78 -7.15 7.92 0.49
CA VAL A 78 -7.80 6.61 0.63
C VAL A 78 -8.60 6.34 -0.63
N TRP A 79 -8.38 5.18 -1.25
CA TRP A 79 -9.12 4.68 -2.41
C TRP A 79 -9.84 3.38 -2.02
#